data_AF-A0A673BW03-F1
#
_entry.id   AF-A0A673BW03-F1
#
_cell.length_a   1.000
_cell.length_b   1.000
_cell.length_c   1.000
_cell.angle_alpha   90.00
_cell.angle_beta   90.00
_cell.angle_gamma   90.00
#
_symmetry.space_group_name_H-M   'P 1'
#
loop_
_entity.id
_entity.type
_entity.pdbx_description
1 polymer ?
#
loop_
_entity_poly.entity_id
_entity_poly.type
_entity_poly.pdbx_seq_one_letter_code
_entity_poly.pdbx_strand_id
1 'polypeptide(L)'
;MEQKGVQLDQETISCSICLDLLKDPVTIPCGHSYCMSCIQTHWDGEDGKNIHSCPQCRQTFTPRPVLVKNTMFADLVEQLKKTGLEPAAADHCYAGAEDVACDVCTGRKLKAVKSCLVCLVSYCHKHLQPHHESAAFKKHKLVDPSEKLQENICSRHGEVMKMFCRTDHQCICYLCPVDEHKGHDTVSSAAERTERQTELEVSRQKIQQRIKDKQKDVKVLQQEAETIKQEVGFYRHYVCTNPQRNPIMDGNTVFP
;
A
#
# COMPACT_ATOMS: atom_id res chain seq x y z
N MET A 1 31.35 14.24 11.23
CA MET A 1 31.82 13.51 10.04
C MET A 1 30.66 12.63 9.58
N GLU A 2 29.89 13.09 8.59
CA GLU A 2 28.84 12.27 7.96
C GLU A 2 29.51 11.17 7.16
N GLN A 3 29.25 9.91 7.54
CA GLN A 3 29.55 8.78 6.67
C GLN A 3 28.56 8.85 5.50
N LYS A 4 29.03 9.32 4.35
CA LYS A 4 28.38 9.14 3.06
C LYS A 4 28.25 7.62 2.85
N GLY A 5 27.06 7.07 3.12
CA GLY A 5 26.75 5.70 2.76
C GLY A 5 26.91 5.53 1.26
N VAL A 6 27.90 4.75 0.84
CA VAL A 6 28.02 4.33 -0.56
C VAL A 6 26.81 3.45 -0.83
N GLN A 7 25.84 3.93 -1.62
CA GLN A 7 24.83 3.05 -2.22
C GLN A 7 25.59 2.06 -3.11
N LEU A 8 25.71 0.82 -2.63
CA LEU A 8 26.24 -0.27 -3.45
C LEU A 8 25.19 -0.56 -4.52
N ASP A 9 25.52 -0.24 -5.76
CA ASP A 9 24.64 -0.47 -6.90
C ASP A 9 24.46 -1.98 -7.11
N GLN A 10 23.23 -2.43 -7.37
CA GLN A 10 22.87 -3.85 -7.49
C GLN A 10 23.66 -4.54 -8.62
N GLU A 11 24.12 -3.76 -9.60
CA GLU A 11 24.99 -4.22 -10.68
C GLU A 11 26.37 -4.70 -10.18
N THR A 12 26.92 -4.09 -9.13
CA THR A 12 28.27 -4.41 -8.61
C THR A 12 28.37 -5.76 -7.89
N ILE A 13 27.22 -6.35 -7.53
CA ILE A 13 27.14 -7.60 -6.75
C ILE A 13 26.38 -8.70 -7.53
N SER A 14 26.23 -8.51 -8.84
CA SER A 14 25.57 -9.46 -9.74
C SER A 14 26.58 -10.43 -10.37
N CYS A 15 26.15 -11.68 -10.60
CA CYS A 15 26.92 -12.67 -11.31
C CYS A 15 26.78 -12.44 -12.82
N SER A 16 27.88 -12.26 -13.53
CA SER A 16 27.87 -12.04 -14.99
C SER A 16 27.50 -13.28 -15.83
N ILE A 17 27.38 -14.47 -15.22
CA ILE A 17 26.95 -15.70 -15.90
C ILE A 17 25.42 -15.85 -15.82
N CYS A 18 24.86 -15.84 -14.61
CA CYS A 18 23.41 -16.03 -14.42
C CYS A 18 22.62 -14.73 -14.32
N LEU A 19 23.30 -13.58 -14.28
CA LEU A 19 22.74 -12.23 -14.19
C LEU A 19 21.92 -11.95 -12.91
N ASP A 20 22.01 -12.84 -11.92
CA ASP A 20 21.40 -12.70 -10.60
C ASP A 20 22.39 -12.23 -9.54
N LEU A 21 21.89 -11.80 -8.37
CA LEU A 21 22.70 -11.56 -7.18
C LEU A 21 23.56 -12.79 -6.84
N LEU A 22 24.83 -12.56 -6.53
CA LEU A 22 25.79 -13.64 -6.27
C LEU A 22 25.32 -14.62 -5.18
N LYS A 23 25.24 -15.90 -5.50
CA LYS A 23 24.98 -17.02 -4.57
C LYS A 23 26.28 -17.78 -4.32
N ASP A 24 26.70 -17.82 -3.07
CA ASP A 24 28.02 -18.33 -2.68
C ASP A 24 29.14 -17.73 -3.56
N PRO A 25 29.34 -16.40 -3.49
CA PRO A 25 30.27 -15.71 -4.35
C PRO A 25 31.67 -16.29 -4.23
N VAL A 26 32.32 -16.47 -5.37
CA VAL A 26 33.74 -16.83 -5.48
C VAL A 26 34.45 -15.81 -6.33
N THR A 27 35.63 -15.38 -5.87
CA THR A 27 36.49 -14.48 -6.63
C THR A 27 37.65 -15.30 -7.20
N ILE A 28 37.73 -15.37 -8.52
CA ILE A 28 38.81 -16.09 -9.21
C ILE A 28 40.06 -15.18 -9.31
N PRO A 29 41.26 -15.70 -9.61
CA PRO A 29 42.51 -14.94 -9.47
C PRO A 29 42.61 -13.65 -10.31
N CYS A 30 41.80 -13.51 -11.38
CA CYS A 30 41.71 -12.26 -12.14
C CYS A 30 40.85 -11.16 -11.47
N GLY A 31 40.30 -11.42 -10.27
CA GLY A 31 39.48 -10.47 -9.50
C GLY A 31 37.98 -10.45 -9.84
N HIS A 32 37.53 -11.19 -10.85
CA HIS A 32 36.11 -11.30 -11.17
C HIS A 32 35.40 -12.27 -10.23
N SER A 33 34.13 -11.97 -9.91
CA SER A 33 33.35 -12.76 -8.96
C SER A 33 32.09 -13.35 -9.59
N TYR A 34 31.80 -14.60 -9.25
CA TYR A 34 30.69 -15.38 -9.80
C TYR A 34 30.02 -16.19 -8.70
N CYS A 35 28.82 -16.73 -8.96
CA CYS A 35 28.29 -17.80 -8.13
C CYS A 35 29.21 -19.02 -8.25
N MET A 36 29.50 -19.69 -7.12
CA MET A 36 30.32 -20.90 -7.08
C MET A 36 29.90 -21.91 -8.16
N SER A 37 28.61 -22.24 -8.22
CA SER A 37 28.07 -23.19 -9.19
C SER A 37 28.22 -22.73 -10.64
N CYS A 38 28.04 -21.44 -10.91
CA CYS A 38 28.11 -20.90 -12.27
C CYS A 38 29.51 -21.02 -12.86
N ILE A 39 30.54 -20.67 -12.09
CA ILE A 39 31.93 -20.80 -12.57
C ILE A 39 32.40 -22.26 -12.59
N GLN A 40 31.91 -23.11 -11.68
CA GLN A 40 32.15 -24.55 -11.73
C GLN A 40 31.61 -25.14 -13.03
N THR A 41 30.33 -24.94 -13.34
CA THR A 41 29.71 -25.46 -14.57
C THR A 41 30.39 -24.92 -15.83
N HIS A 42 30.84 -23.66 -15.82
CA HIS A 42 31.59 -23.09 -16.94
C HIS A 42 32.91 -23.85 -17.18
N TRP A 43 33.66 -24.14 -16.11
CA TRP A 43 34.93 -24.86 -16.20
C TRP A 43 34.78 -26.37 -16.41
N ASP A 44 33.69 -26.98 -15.93
CA ASP A 44 33.41 -28.41 -16.14
C ASP A 44 33.22 -28.73 -17.64
N GLY A 45 32.70 -27.78 -18.42
CA GLY A 45 32.64 -27.89 -19.89
C GLY A 45 34.01 -27.75 -20.59
N GLU A 46 35.03 -27.24 -19.89
CA GLU A 46 36.39 -27.02 -20.39
C GLU A 46 37.40 -28.06 -19.88
N ASP A 47 37.00 -28.97 -18.98
CA ASP A 47 37.89 -29.97 -18.35
C ASP A 47 38.63 -30.86 -19.39
N GLY A 48 38.06 -31.08 -20.57
CA GLY A 48 38.72 -31.81 -21.67
C GLY A 48 39.92 -31.08 -22.30
N LYS A 49 40.10 -29.78 -22.06
CA LYS A 49 41.16 -28.94 -22.64
C LYS A 49 42.26 -28.57 -21.64
N ASN A 50 42.12 -28.92 -20.35
CA ASN A 50 43.03 -28.54 -19.26
C ASN A 50 43.32 -27.02 -19.12
N ILE A 51 42.52 -26.16 -19.77
CA ILE A 51 42.68 -24.71 -19.77
C ILE A 51 41.33 -24.12 -19.36
N HIS A 52 41.31 -23.42 -18.22
CA HIS A 52 40.09 -22.83 -17.66
C HIS A 52 40.10 -21.33 -17.84
N SER A 53 39.07 -20.77 -18.46
CA SER A 53 39.04 -19.34 -18.78
C SER A 53 38.07 -18.55 -17.88
N CYS A 54 38.38 -17.27 -17.67
CA CYS A 54 37.45 -16.34 -17.03
C CYS A 54 36.37 -15.91 -18.04
N PRO A 55 35.07 -16.06 -17.72
CA PRO A 55 33.98 -15.63 -18.61
C PRO A 55 34.02 -14.15 -19.03
N GLN A 56 34.51 -13.27 -18.15
CA GLN A 56 34.51 -11.82 -18.39
C GLN A 56 35.76 -11.32 -19.12
N CYS A 57 36.96 -11.67 -18.66
CA CYS A 57 38.21 -11.15 -19.22
C CYS A 57 39.00 -12.17 -20.05
N ARG A 58 38.53 -13.42 -20.14
CA ARG A 58 39.15 -14.52 -20.89
C ARG A 58 40.56 -14.90 -20.43
N GLN A 59 41.01 -14.41 -19.28
CA GLN A 59 42.27 -14.86 -18.67
C GLN A 59 42.19 -16.37 -18.39
N THR A 60 43.22 -17.10 -18.80
CA THR A 60 43.31 -18.55 -18.67
C THR A 60 44.10 -18.97 -17.44
N PHE A 61 43.71 -20.10 -16.85
CA PHE A 61 44.34 -20.68 -15.66
C PHE A 61 44.67 -22.16 -15.87
N THR A 62 45.91 -22.52 -15.53
CA THR A 62 46.44 -23.89 -15.58
C THR A 62 47.40 -24.08 -14.40
N PRO A 63 47.10 -24.93 -13.39
CA PRO A 63 45.94 -25.82 -13.26
C PRO A 63 44.64 -25.08 -12.89
N ARG A 64 43.51 -25.81 -12.84
CA ARG A 64 42.20 -25.30 -12.41
C ARG A 64 42.29 -24.59 -11.05
N PRO A 65 41.86 -23.33 -10.94
CA PRO A 65 41.85 -22.64 -9.65
C PRO A 65 40.94 -23.33 -8.65
N VAL A 66 41.41 -23.43 -7.40
CA VAL A 66 40.57 -23.88 -6.29
C VAL A 66 39.57 -22.78 -5.96
N LEU A 67 38.29 -23.12 -5.96
CA LEU A 67 37.23 -22.17 -5.65
C LEU A 67 36.94 -22.16 -4.16
N VAL A 68 37.10 -20.99 -3.54
CA VAL A 68 36.78 -20.75 -2.13
C VAL A 68 35.75 -19.64 -2.06
N LYS A 69 34.73 -19.83 -1.23
CA LYS A 69 33.70 -18.83 -0.98
C LYS A 69 34.34 -17.55 -0.45
N ASN A 70 34.05 -16.43 -1.09
CA ASN A 70 34.42 -15.11 -0.63
C ASN A 70 33.42 -14.66 0.44
N THR A 71 33.81 -14.75 1.71
CA THR A 71 32.96 -14.41 2.85
C THR A 71 32.56 -12.94 2.87
N MET A 72 33.46 -12.02 2.49
CA MET A 72 33.17 -10.59 2.42
C MET A 72 32.09 -10.27 1.38
N PHE A 73 32.17 -10.85 0.19
CA PHE A 73 31.10 -10.70 -0.80
C PHE A 73 29.80 -11.35 -0.34
N ALA A 74 29.86 -12.50 0.33
CA ALA A 74 28.67 -13.14 0.88
C ALA A 74 28.00 -12.26 1.94
N ASP A 75 28.79 -11.63 2.82
CA ASP A 75 28.31 -10.72 3.85
C ASP A 75 27.73 -9.43 3.25
N LEU A 76 28.32 -8.89 2.18
CA LEU A 76 27.79 -7.74 1.45
C LEU A 76 26.45 -8.08 0.74
N VAL A 77 26.37 -9.25 0.12
CA VAL A 77 25.11 -9.77 -0.46
C VAL A 77 24.04 -9.93 0.62
N GLU A 78 24.40 -10.48 1.78
CA GLU A 78 23.52 -10.63 2.95
C GLU A 78 23.07 -9.28 3.50
N GLN A 79 23.97 -8.31 3.60
CA GLN A 79 23.64 -6.96 4.07
C GLN A 79 22.75 -6.23 3.07
N LEU A 80 22.98 -6.37 1.76
CA LEU A 80 22.09 -5.83 0.74
C LEU A 80 20.71 -6.49 0.79
N LYS A 81 20.66 -7.81 1.03
CA LYS A 81 19.40 -8.52 1.27
C LYS A 81 18.70 -7.99 2.51
N LYS A 82 19.40 -7.77 3.62
CA LYS A 82 18.82 -7.29 4.90
C LYS A 82 18.44 -5.81 4.88
N THR A 83 19.19 -4.97 4.17
CA THR A 83 18.89 -3.54 4.00
C THR A 83 17.89 -3.29 2.87
N GLY A 84 17.73 -4.25 1.95
CA GLY A 84 16.79 -4.22 0.83
C GLY A 84 15.53 -5.06 0.98
N LEU A 85 15.44 -6.01 1.94
CA LEU A 85 14.30 -6.92 2.13
C LEU A 85 14.30 -7.60 3.52
N GLU A 86 13.22 -7.38 4.26
CA GLU A 86 12.64 -8.44 5.08
C GLU A 86 12.34 -9.67 4.18
N PRO A 87 12.71 -10.89 4.59
CA PRO A 87 12.81 -12.07 3.73
C PRO A 87 11.47 -12.84 3.58
N ALA A 88 10.47 -12.19 2.99
CA ALA A 88 9.23 -12.84 2.55
C ALA A 88 9.03 -12.65 1.03
N ALA A 89 10.03 -13.04 0.24
CA ALA A 89 10.01 -12.89 -1.22
C ALA A 89 10.12 -14.24 -1.93
N ALA A 90 8.96 -14.73 -2.35
CA ALA A 90 8.81 -15.35 -3.67
C ALA A 90 7.47 -14.97 -4.32
N ASP A 91 6.47 -14.57 -3.51
CA ASP A 91 5.12 -14.27 -3.98
C ASP A 91 4.74 -12.78 -3.97
N HIS A 92 5.58 -11.88 -3.44
CA HIS A 92 5.21 -10.47 -3.20
C HIS A 92 5.63 -9.48 -4.30
N CYS A 93 6.29 -9.96 -5.36
CA CYS A 93 6.71 -9.12 -6.49
C CYS A 93 5.66 -9.09 -7.62
N TYR A 94 4.83 -10.14 -7.68
CA TYR A 94 3.78 -10.28 -8.68
C TYR A 94 2.49 -9.63 -8.18
N ALA A 95 1.69 -9.11 -9.11
CA ALA A 95 0.40 -8.56 -8.75
C ALA A 95 -0.54 -9.70 -8.32
N GLY A 96 -1.02 -9.66 -7.08
CA GLY A 96 -2.13 -10.49 -6.61
C GLY A 96 -3.48 -9.99 -7.12
N ALA A 97 -4.57 -10.66 -6.70
CA ALA A 97 -5.93 -10.32 -7.13
C ALA A 97 -6.41 -8.91 -6.72
N GLU A 98 -5.81 -8.34 -5.67
CA GLU A 98 -6.14 -7.01 -5.15
C GLU A 98 -5.08 -5.94 -5.52
N ASP A 99 -4.02 -6.34 -6.22
CA ASP A 99 -2.93 -5.45 -6.59
C ASP A 99 -3.11 -4.88 -8.00
N VAL A 100 -2.82 -3.60 -8.16
CA VAL A 100 -2.70 -2.99 -9.49
C VAL A 100 -1.47 -3.58 -10.18
N ALA A 101 -1.68 -4.22 -11.32
CA ALA A 101 -0.61 -4.81 -12.10
C ALA A 101 0.13 -3.77 -12.95
N CYS A 102 1.42 -4.00 -13.21
CA CYS A 102 2.16 -3.20 -14.17
C CYS A 102 1.69 -3.50 -15.60
N ASP A 103 1.38 -2.45 -16.37
CA ASP A 103 0.84 -2.61 -17.73
C ASP A 103 1.93 -2.92 -18.76
N VAL A 104 3.19 -2.61 -18.44
CA VAL A 104 4.33 -2.76 -19.36
C VAL A 104 4.96 -4.15 -19.27
N CYS A 105 4.78 -4.87 -18.15
CA CYS A 105 5.31 -6.22 -17.99
C CYS A 105 4.74 -7.17 -19.05
N THR A 106 5.63 -7.83 -19.78
CA THR A 106 5.29 -8.95 -20.67
C THR A 106 5.22 -10.26 -19.87
N GLY A 107 4.12 -11.01 -19.99
CA GLY A 107 3.92 -12.27 -19.27
C GLY A 107 3.33 -12.07 -17.87
N ARG A 108 3.88 -12.73 -16.84
CA ARG A 108 3.40 -12.58 -15.46
C ARG A 108 3.69 -11.16 -14.97
N LYS A 109 2.62 -10.41 -14.65
CA LYS A 109 2.73 -8.99 -14.31
C LYS A 109 3.22 -8.77 -12.88
N LEU A 110 4.16 -7.85 -12.73
CA LEU A 110 4.62 -7.38 -11.43
C LEU A 110 3.63 -6.39 -10.82
N LYS A 111 3.62 -6.29 -9.49
CA LYS A 111 2.85 -5.26 -8.78
C LYS A 111 3.33 -3.86 -9.18
N ALA A 112 2.40 -2.99 -9.51
CA ALA A 112 2.69 -1.59 -9.78
C ALA A 112 3.03 -0.86 -8.47
N VAL A 113 3.98 0.06 -8.55
CA VAL A 113 4.41 0.91 -7.43
C VAL A 113 3.95 2.36 -7.61
N LYS A 114 3.78 2.82 -8.85
CA LYS A 114 3.17 4.12 -9.18
C LYS A 114 2.39 4.05 -10.49
N SER A 115 1.39 4.90 -10.63
CA SER A 115 0.72 5.20 -11.89
C SER A 115 1.08 6.60 -12.35
N CYS A 116 1.19 6.79 -13.66
CA CYS A 116 1.45 8.08 -14.27
C CYS A 116 0.16 8.68 -14.83
N LEU A 117 -0.21 9.88 -14.38
CA LEU A 117 -1.42 10.58 -14.84
C LEU A 117 -1.30 11.14 -16.27
N VAL A 118 -0.11 11.11 -16.85
CA VAL A 118 0.13 11.58 -18.24
C VAL A 118 0.15 10.38 -19.19
N CYS A 119 0.89 9.32 -18.86
CA CYS A 119 0.92 8.10 -19.67
C CYS A 119 -0.36 7.28 -19.54
N LEU A 120 -1.11 7.47 -18.45
CA LEU A 120 -2.27 6.65 -18.06
C LEU A 120 -1.92 5.17 -17.91
N VAL A 121 -0.73 4.93 -17.34
CA VAL A 121 -0.12 3.60 -17.20
C VAL A 121 0.40 3.41 -15.78
N SER A 122 0.28 2.19 -15.28
CA SER A 122 0.80 1.71 -14.00
C SER A 122 2.12 0.95 -14.20
N TYR A 123 3.13 1.31 -13.40
CA TYR A 123 4.50 0.83 -13.55
C TYR A 123 4.96 0.09 -12.30
N CYS A 124 5.60 -1.06 -12.46
CA CYS A 124 6.46 -1.64 -11.44
C CYS A 124 7.78 -0.86 -11.37
N HIS A 125 8.62 -1.13 -10.36
CA HIS A 125 9.87 -0.38 -10.14
C HIS A 125 10.75 -0.28 -11.40
N LYS A 126 10.98 -1.42 -12.08
CA LYS A 126 11.78 -1.48 -13.31
C LYS A 126 11.22 -0.59 -14.43
N HIS A 127 9.91 -0.64 -14.68
CA HIS A 127 9.30 0.14 -15.76
C HIS A 127 9.04 1.59 -15.39
N LEU A 128 9.14 1.94 -14.10
CA LEU A 128 9.03 3.32 -13.62
C LEU A 128 10.35 4.08 -13.77
N GLN A 129 11.50 3.40 -13.74
CA GLN A 129 12.83 3.99 -13.77
C GLN A 129 13.02 5.12 -14.82
N PRO A 130 12.53 5.01 -16.07
CA PRO A 130 12.63 6.10 -17.04
C PRO A 130 11.97 7.41 -16.57
N HIS A 131 10.90 7.35 -15.77
CA HIS A 131 10.23 8.54 -15.25
C HIS A 131 11.09 9.35 -14.27
N HIS A 132 12.08 8.71 -13.65
CA HIS A 132 13.00 9.38 -12.72
C HIS A 132 14.27 9.86 -13.43
N GLU A 133 14.76 9.10 -14.40
CA GLU A 133 16.07 9.34 -15.01
C GLU A 133 16.01 10.21 -16.26
N SER A 134 14.94 10.10 -17.06
CA SER A 134 14.83 10.85 -18.31
C SER A 134 14.17 12.21 -18.09
N ALA A 135 14.85 13.26 -18.56
CA ALA A 135 14.34 14.63 -18.52
C ALA A 135 12.98 14.79 -19.24
N ALA A 136 12.69 13.95 -20.24
CA ALA A 136 11.42 13.97 -20.97
C ALA A 136 10.21 13.69 -20.06
N PHE A 137 10.39 12.87 -19.04
CA PHE A 137 9.32 12.44 -18.14
C PHE A 137 9.29 13.23 -16.81
N LYS A 138 10.19 14.20 -16.61
CA LYS A 138 10.29 14.96 -15.37
C LYS A 138 9.02 15.73 -15.00
N LYS A 139 8.17 16.04 -15.98
CA LYS A 139 6.87 16.72 -15.78
C LYS A 139 5.70 15.75 -15.56
N HIS A 140 5.93 14.44 -15.68
CA HIS A 140 4.90 13.44 -15.47
C HIS A 140 4.58 13.34 -13.98
N LYS A 141 3.29 13.50 -13.64
CA LYS A 141 2.84 13.36 -12.25
C LYS A 141 2.58 11.89 -11.94
N LEU A 142 3.37 11.35 -11.01
CA LEU A 142 3.21 10.02 -10.47
C LEU A 142 2.31 10.05 -9.23
N VAL A 143 1.42 9.07 -9.13
CA VAL A 143 0.50 8.86 -8.01
C VAL A 143 0.52 7.40 -7.58
N ASP A 144 -0.10 7.09 -6.44
CA ASP A 144 -0.23 5.70 -6.02
C ASP A 144 -1.03 4.89 -7.06
N PRO A 145 -0.70 3.59 -7.22
CA PRO A 145 -1.36 2.75 -8.21
C PRO A 145 -2.87 2.73 -8.02
N SER A 146 -3.61 2.82 -9.11
CA SER A 146 -5.06 2.68 -9.11
C SER A 146 -5.53 1.95 -10.36
N GLU A 147 -6.38 0.93 -10.20
CA GLU A 147 -7.06 0.27 -11.33
C GLU A 147 -7.97 1.26 -12.09
N LYS A 148 -8.46 2.28 -11.38
CA LYS A 148 -9.42 3.27 -11.85
C LYS A 148 -8.74 4.54 -12.35
N LEU A 149 -7.49 4.45 -12.81
CA LEU A 149 -6.74 5.59 -13.31
C LEU A 149 -7.49 6.29 -14.45
N GLN A 150 -8.11 5.51 -15.35
CA GLN A 150 -8.90 6.00 -16.48
C GLN A 150 -10.19 6.72 -16.05
N GLU A 151 -10.79 6.36 -14.90
CA GLU A 151 -11.98 7.06 -14.37
C GLU A 151 -11.69 8.51 -13.99
N ASN A 152 -10.42 8.89 -13.82
CA ASN A 152 -10.00 10.25 -13.51
C ASN A 152 -9.74 11.11 -14.77
N ILE A 153 -9.97 10.56 -15.96
CA ILE A 153 -9.71 11.22 -17.23
C ILE A 153 -11.04 11.58 -17.89
N CYS A 154 -11.16 12.82 -18.34
CA CYS A 154 -12.32 13.27 -19.09
C CYS A 154 -12.43 12.48 -20.38
N SER A 155 -13.53 11.72 -20.53
CA SER A 155 -13.79 10.90 -21.71
C SER A 155 -13.87 11.70 -23.02
N ARG A 156 -14.26 12.98 -22.95
CA ARG A 156 -14.38 13.86 -24.12
C ARG A 156 -13.05 14.51 -24.52
N HIS A 157 -12.26 14.91 -23.52
CA HIS A 157 -11.08 15.74 -23.75
C HIS A 157 -9.75 14.99 -23.56
N GLY A 158 -9.75 13.79 -23.01
CA GLY A 158 -8.54 13.03 -22.68
C GLY A 158 -7.70 13.66 -21.56
N GLU A 159 -8.26 14.61 -20.83
CA GLU A 159 -7.56 15.40 -19.83
C GLU A 159 -7.94 15.02 -18.40
N VAL A 160 -6.99 15.13 -17.48
CA VAL A 160 -7.23 14.81 -16.07
C VAL A 160 -8.34 15.72 -15.51
N MET A 161 -9.34 15.09 -14.90
CA MET A 161 -10.42 15.79 -14.21
C MET A 161 -9.87 16.46 -12.94
N LYS A 162 -9.74 17.79 -12.98
CA LYS A 162 -9.21 18.62 -11.89
C LYS A 162 -10.20 19.69 -11.42
N MET A 163 -11.36 19.76 -12.06
CA MET A 163 -12.44 20.68 -11.77
C MET A 163 -13.68 19.88 -11.33
N PHE A 164 -14.62 20.54 -10.67
CA PHE A 164 -15.89 19.99 -10.27
C PHE A 164 -17.00 20.94 -10.69
N CYS A 165 -18.01 20.43 -11.38
CA CYS A 165 -19.22 21.17 -11.70
C CYS A 165 -20.24 20.93 -10.59
N ARG A 166 -20.64 21.99 -9.89
CA ARG A 166 -21.66 21.95 -8.84
C ARG A 166 -23.06 21.81 -9.41
N THR A 167 -23.31 22.39 -10.59
CA THR A 167 -24.59 22.30 -11.29
C THR A 167 -24.93 20.85 -11.65
N ASP A 168 -23.96 20.10 -12.20
CA ASP A 168 -24.16 18.72 -12.64
C ASP A 168 -23.61 17.68 -11.65
N HIS A 169 -23.03 18.12 -10.53
CA HIS A 169 -22.42 17.30 -9.50
C HIS A 169 -21.38 16.28 -10.01
N GLN A 170 -20.53 16.68 -10.95
CA GLN A 170 -19.53 15.80 -11.54
C GLN A 170 -18.12 16.39 -11.62
N CYS A 171 -17.11 15.53 -11.55
CA CYS A 171 -15.72 15.88 -11.83
C CYS A 171 -15.53 16.08 -13.34
N ILE A 172 -14.86 17.16 -13.72
CA ILE A 172 -14.62 17.54 -15.12
C ILE A 172 -13.16 18.01 -15.32
N CYS A 173 -12.67 18.03 -16.57
CA CYS A 173 -11.35 18.60 -16.88
C CYS A 173 -11.43 20.12 -17.10
N TYR A 174 -10.28 20.75 -17.32
CA TYR A 174 -10.18 22.21 -17.49
C TYR A 174 -10.77 22.74 -18.80
N LEU A 175 -10.99 21.88 -19.81
CA LEU A 175 -11.64 22.24 -21.07
C LEU A 175 -13.18 22.21 -20.99
N CYS A 176 -13.76 21.43 -20.08
CA CYS A 176 -15.21 21.30 -19.95
C CYS A 176 -15.96 22.62 -19.67
N PRO A 177 -15.46 23.55 -18.82
CA PRO A 177 -16.15 24.82 -18.53
C PRO A 177 -16.23 25.79 -19.70
N VAL A 178 -15.43 25.60 -20.76
CA VAL A 178 -15.51 26.43 -21.97
C VAL A 178 -16.31 25.78 -23.10
N ASP A 179 -16.83 24.57 -22.86
CA ASP A 179 -17.60 23.77 -23.81
C ASP A 179 -18.96 23.37 -23.20
N GLU A 180 -19.23 22.08 -22.94
CA GLU A 180 -20.52 21.58 -22.43
C GLU A 180 -20.95 22.20 -21.09
N HIS A 181 -20.00 22.52 -20.20
CA HIS A 181 -20.30 23.10 -18.88
C HIS A 181 -20.19 24.63 -18.89
N LYS A 182 -20.36 25.27 -20.05
CA LYS A 182 -20.26 26.71 -20.17
C LYS A 182 -21.38 27.40 -19.39
N GLY A 183 -20.96 28.24 -18.44
CA GLY A 183 -21.87 29.00 -17.58
C GLY A 183 -22.38 28.22 -16.37
N HIS A 184 -21.93 26.97 -16.16
CA HIS A 184 -22.23 26.23 -14.94
C HIS A 184 -21.34 26.71 -13.79
N ASP A 185 -21.79 26.47 -12.55
CA ASP A 185 -20.95 26.71 -11.38
C ASP A 185 -19.85 25.65 -11.33
N THR A 186 -18.62 26.09 -11.60
CA THR A 186 -17.45 25.21 -11.63
C THR A 186 -16.38 25.72 -10.70
N VAL A 187 -15.85 24.81 -9.89
CA VAL A 187 -14.76 25.07 -8.93
C VAL A 187 -13.64 24.05 -9.14
N SER A 188 -12.47 24.27 -8.53
CA SER A 188 -11.44 23.23 -8.53
C SER A 188 -11.89 22.01 -7.72
N SER A 189 -11.53 20.79 -8.14
CA SER A 189 -11.85 19.58 -7.37
C SER A 189 -11.25 19.60 -5.97
N ALA A 190 -10.12 20.28 -5.77
CA ALA A 190 -9.48 20.42 -4.46
C ALA A 190 -10.29 21.31 -3.51
N ALA A 191 -10.82 22.43 -4.02
CA ALA A 191 -11.69 23.32 -3.24
C ALA A 191 -12.99 22.60 -2.85
N GLU A 192 -13.67 21.96 -3.81
CA GLU A 192 -14.91 21.22 -3.55
C GLU A 192 -14.70 20.11 -2.51
N ARG A 193 -13.61 19.35 -2.62
CA ARG A 193 -13.28 18.30 -1.65
C ARG A 193 -13.11 18.86 -0.25
N THR A 194 -12.41 19.98 -0.12
CA THR A 194 -12.21 20.64 1.19
C THR A 194 -13.56 21.04 1.80
N GLU A 195 -14.43 21.67 1.02
CA GLU A 195 -15.75 22.09 1.50
C GLU A 195 -16.61 20.91 1.93
N ARG A 196 -16.78 19.90 1.06
CA ARG A 196 -17.54 18.68 1.41
C ARG A 196 -16.97 17.95 2.62
N GLN A 197 -15.64 17.90 2.75
CA GLN A 197 -15.01 17.28 3.91
C GLN A 197 -15.37 18.01 5.21
N THR A 198 -15.40 19.35 5.21
CA THR A 198 -15.82 20.12 6.39
C THR A 198 -17.29 19.90 6.73
N GLU A 199 -18.18 19.83 5.72
CA GLU A 199 -19.60 19.53 5.94
C GLU A 199 -19.80 18.15 6.56
N LEU A 200 -19.08 17.15 6.06
CA LEU A 200 -19.10 15.78 6.60
C LEU A 200 -18.61 15.73 8.04
N GLU A 201 -17.58 16.50 8.39
CA GLU A 201 -17.08 16.58 9.77
C GLU A 201 -18.11 17.18 10.72
N VAL A 202 -18.78 18.26 10.31
CA VAL A 202 -19.87 18.86 11.09
C VAL A 202 -21.04 17.88 11.24
N SER A 203 -21.42 17.19 10.16
CA SER A 203 -22.47 16.17 10.21
C SER A 203 -22.11 15.02 11.15
N ARG A 204 -20.87 14.53 11.08
CA ARG A 204 -20.34 13.49 11.98
C ARG A 204 -20.41 13.92 13.44
N GLN A 205 -20.01 15.14 13.77
CA GLN A 205 -20.09 15.67 15.14
C GLN A 205 -21.54 15.73 15.63
N LYS A 206 -22.47 16.19 14.81
CA LYS A 206 -23.91 16.22 15.15
C LYS A 206 -24.45 14.81 15.41
N ILE A 207 -24.08 13.84 14.59
CA ILE A 207 -24.50 12.43 14.77
C ILE A 207 -23.92 11.88 16.08
N GLN A 208 -22.63 12.09 16.35
CA GLN A 208 -21.99 11.65 17.59
C GLN A 208 -22.65 12.25 18.83
N GLN A 209 -23.01 13.55 18.78
CA GLN A 209 -23.72 14.21 19.87
C GLN A 209 -25.10 13.57 20.09
N ARG A 210 -25.88 13.35 19.03
CA ARG A 210 -27.19 12.67 19.10
C ARG A 210 -27.09 11.26 19.68
N ILE A 211 -26.04 10.51 19.33
CA ILE A 211 -25.79 9.18 19.89
C ILE A 211 -25.54 9.29 21.40
N LYS A 212 -24.69 10.24 21.81
CA LYS A 212 -24.35 10.46 23.22
C LYS A 212 -25.56 10.86 24.06
N ASP A 213 -26.44 11.70 23.51
CA ASP A 213 -27.67 12.11 24.21
C ASP A 213 -28.67 10.95 24.31
N LYS A 214 -28.89 10.19 23.22
CA LYS A 214 -29.70 8.97 23.28
C LYS A 214 -29.15 7.94 24.27
N GLN A 215 -27.83 7.82 24.41
CA GLN A 215 -27.21 6.93 25.40
C GLN A 215 -27.49 7.38 26.84
N LYS A 216 -27.63 8.69 27.10
CA LYS A 216 -28.06 9.19 28.41
C LYS A 216 -29.52 8.88 28.65
N ASP A 217 -30.39 9.12 27.67
CA ASP A 217 -31.83 8.84 27.79
C ASP A 217 -32.08 7.36 28.10
N VAL A 218 -31.35 6.45 27.43
CA VAL A 218 -31.42 5.00 27.71
C VAL A 218 -31.02 4.68 29.15
N LYS A 219 -29.99 5.34 29.71
CA LYS A 219 -29.59 5.13 31.11
C LYS A 219 -30.65 5.60 32.10
N VAL A 220 -31.30 6.73 31.82
CA VAL A 220 -32.40 7.24 32.66
C VAL A 220 -33.56 6.26 32.65
N LEU A 221 -33.99 5.81 31.47
CA LEU A 221 -35.07 4.82 31.34
C LEU A 221 -34.73 3.48 32.03
N GLN A 222 -33.47 3.07 32.02
CA GLN A 222 -33.02 1.88 32.76
C GLN A 222 -33.17 2.07 34.28
N GLN A 223 -32.79 3.23 34.82
CA GLN A 223 -32.95 3.55 36.23
C GLN A 223 -34.43 3.59 36.64
N GLU A 224 -35.28 4.26 35.86
CA GLU A 224 -36.72 4.31 36.12
C GLU A 224 -37.36 2.91 36.09
N ALA A 225 -36.97 2.06 35.13
CA ALA A 225 -37.43 0.67 35.07
C ALA A 225 -37.00 -0.16 36.29
N GLU A 226 -35.80 0.07 36.81
CA GLU A 226 -35.32 -0.56 38.05
C GLU A 226 -36.12 -0.11 39.27
N THR A 227 -36.40 1.20 39.40
CA THR A 227 -37.23 1.76 40.46
C THR A 227 -38.64 1.16 40.43
N ILE A 228 -39.29 1.15 39.26
CA ILE A 228 -40.63 0.54 39.11
C ILE A 228 -40.60 -0.94 39.49
N LYS A 229 -39.55 -1.68 39.08
CA LYS A 229 -39.40 -3.09 39.44
C LYS A 229 -39.28 -3.30 40.95
N GLN A 230 -38.57 -2.42 41.65
CA GLN A 230 -38.47 -2.44 43.11
C GLN A 230 -39.83 -2.14 43.76
N GLU A 231 -40.52 -1.07 43.35
CA GLU A 231 -41.85 -0.69 43.84
C GLU A 231 -42.89 -1.81 43.66
N VAL A 232 -42.94 -2.42 42.47
CA VAL A 232 -43.81 -3.58 42.20
C VAL A 232 -43.43 -4.77 43.09
N GLY A 233 -42.15 -4.98 43.36
CA GLY A 233 -41.65 -5.98 44.30
C GLY A 233 -42.15 -5.74 45.72
N PHE A 234 -42.05 -4.49 46.22
CA PHE A 234 -42.57 -4.09 47.53
C PHE A 234 -44.09 -4.24 47.60
N TYR A 235 -44.83 -3.77 46.60
CA TYR A 235 -46.28 -3.91 46.54
C TYR A 235 -46.71 -5.38 46.57
N ARG A 236 -46.04 -6.24 45.78
CA ARG A 236 -46.31 -7.69 45.77
C ARG A 236 -46.05 -8.32 47.15
N HIS A 237 -44.97 -7.96 47.81
CA HIS A 237 -44.66 -8.43 49.16
C HIS A 237 -45.71 -7.96 50.20
N TYR A 238 -46.12 -6.69 50.11
CA TYR A 238 -47.13 -6.11 50.99
C TYR A 238 -48.49 -6.83 50.86
N VAL A 239 -48.95 -7.07 49.63
CA VAL A 239 -50.22 -7.79 49.38
C VAL A 239 -50.15 -9.23 49.90
N CYS A 240 -49.02 -9.92 49.74
CA CYS A 240 -48.84 -11.28 50.29
C CYS A 240 -48.85 -11.32 51.82
N THR A 241 -48.32 -10.29 52.48
CA THR A 241 -48.18 -10.25 53.95
C THR A 241 -49.42 -9.66 54.65
N ASN A 242 -50.28 -8.91 53.95
CA ASN A 242 -51.51 -8.32 54.49
C ASN A 242 -52.77 -8.72 53.68
N PRO A 243 -53.17 -10.01 53.65
CA PRO A 243 -54.27 -10.50 52.81
C PRO A 243 -55.67 -9.99 53.22
N GLN A 244 -55.81 -9.35 54.39
CA GLN A 244 -57.10 -8.86 54.90
C GLN A 244 -57.35 -7.36 54.62
N ARG A 245 -56.38 -6.60 54.11
CA ARG A 245 -56.58 -5.19 53.72
C ARG A 245 -56.79 -5.10 52.21
N ASN A 246 -57.91 -4.52 51.78
CA ASN A 246 -58.21 -4.30 50.36
C ASN A 246 -57.55 -2.98 49.90
N PRO A 247 -56.52 -3.00 49.03
CA PRO A 247 -55.71 -1.82 48.73
C PRO A 247 -56.41 -0.77 47.84
N ILE A 248 -57.63 -1.04 47.37
CA ILE A 248 -58.32 -0.22 46.36
C ILE A 248 -59.09 0.98 46.97
N MET A 249 -59.29 1.03 48.30
CA MET A 249 -60.20 2.03 48.92
C MET A 249 -59.52 3.22 49.62
N ASP A 250 -58.22 3.19 49.88
CA ASP A 250 -57.54 4.26 50.63
C ASP A 250 -56.62 5.08 49.72
N GLY A 251 -57.20 5.98 48.94
CA GLY A 251 -56.53 6.86 47.97
C GLY A 251 -55.54 7.89 48.55
N ASN A 252 -55.01 7.68 49.75
CA ASN A 252 -54.08 8.60 50.44
C ASN A 252 -52.88 7.89 51.12
N THR A 253 -52.62 6.61 50.85
CA THR A 253 -51.41 5.96 51.39
C THR A 253 -50.20 6.19 50.49
N VAL A 254 -49.40 7.20 50.84
CA VAL A 254 -48.02 7.33 50.37
C VAL A 254 -47.21 6.21 51.04
N PHE A 255 -46.80 5.21 50.26
CA PHE A 255 -45.78 4.25 50.70
C PHE A 255 -44.42 4.98 50.77
N PRO A 256 -43.59 4.73 51.80
CA PRO A 256 -42.29 5.36 51.96
C PRO A 256 -41.28 4.97 50.89
#